data_AF-A0A7H5F2L6-F1
#
_entry.id   AF-A0A7H5F2L6-F1
#
_cell.length_a   1.000
_cell.length_b   1.000
_cell.length_c   1.000
_cell.angle_alpha   90.00
_cell.angle_beta   90.00
_cell.angle_gamma   90.00
#
_symmetry.space_group_name_H-M   'P 1'
#
loop_
_entity.id
_entity.type
_entity.pdbx_description
1 polymer ?
#
loop_
_entity_poly.entity_id
_entity_poly.type
_entity_poly.pdbx_seq_one_letter_code
_entity_poly.pdbx_strand_id
1 'polypeptide(L)'
;MRQLSSLLLVFGCLISAVPGHAQEYPTDTTHFRHGCLSMLLGPNGNLLSDHHYPEVPALSVDHDQNPATNPSLAFSASIWMGGRDEAGGVRVAGQRYAIQGETDFMPGPILPDGSPPDSATAAAWARQFYVERKAIERLREDFLPDRRLDATPDASLLGWPARGNPYFEETQGFPLLDKDLAPFIDADGDGSYDPYRGDYPAIKGDRAVWWVINDLTPHIFSRSEVPLGFEWRIMVYGTDEEAPLLGQAVFFEITTTNYGEASMEEAYLGLWMDPDIGCFVDDVIRSHSEYDLAFAHNFAAPDFQRCPAEVESFDTTTNAALGVKVVDSPSGPDGEPLGLAKFMTATSGNCDYISALTSPSGPENIYGRLRGYWSDGSALRFGGAGHWDSTTGPPTDHIFDQRETEAPEWFYWRQCLADAMLLSVGPLKFAPGESHRATFALYAVMGLEFREERPEYDTIYRASAVIQRAHEELVETRQAEAMSPYPPLDTLGEESIFAPVPLPNPTSGPLQILNPSDQAIVQISVYDAAGRIVREVIGSSVLPELDLTGLPAGVYLIIIGAENGATVTRRVVKAPGG
;
A
#
# COMPACT_ATOMS: atom_id res chain seq x y z
N MET A 1 15.68 -6.18 -40.22
CA MET A 1 16.73 -6.94 -39.51
C MET A 1 17.58 -5.96 -38.71
N ARG A 2 17.17 -5.75 -37.45
CA ARG A 2 17.94 -5.30 -36.28
C ARG A 2 16.89 -5.11 -35.19
N GLN A 3 16.50 -6.22 -34.57
CA GLN A 3 15.86 -6.21 -33.25
C GLN A 3 16.97 -5.78 -32.28
N LEU A 4 16.84 -4.60 -31.70
CA LEU A 4 17.53 -4.26 -30.47
C LEU A 4 16.59 -4.72 -29.35
N SER A 5 16.88 -5.89 -28.81
CA SER A 5 16.36 -6.34 -27.54
C SER A 5 16.95 -5.43 -26.47
N SER A 6 16.22 -4.39 -26.06
CA SER A 6 16.56 -3.65 -24.84
C SER A 6 16.33 -4.59 -23.66
N LEU A 7 17.44 -5.10 -23.13
CA LEU A 7 17.47 -5.83 -21.87
C LEU A 7 17.05 -4.83 -20.79
N LEU A 8 15.88 -5.04 -20.21
CA LEU A 8 15.33 -4.24 -19.11
C LEU A 8 16.25 -4.45 -17.89
N LEU A 9 17.23 -3.56 -17.69
CA LEU A 9 18.02 -3.49 -16.46
C LEU A 9 17.25 -2.61 -15.48
N VAL A 10 16.11 -3.12 -14.99
CA VAL A 10 15.55 -2.62 -13.73
C VAL A 10 16.54 -3.09 -12.67
N PHE A 11 17.28 -2.16 -12.07
CA PHE A 11 18.09 -2.48 -10.90
C PHE A 11 17.13 -2.90 -9.79
N GLY A 12 16.91 -4.20 -9.65
CA GLY A 12 16.35 -4.77 -8.43
C GLY A 12 17.22 -4.32 -7.28
N CYS A 13 16.59 -3.80 -6.24
CA CYS A 13 17.29 -3.31 -5.06
C CYS A 13 18.12 -4.47 -4.48
N LEU A 14 19.43 -4.46 -4.70
CA LEU A 14 20.37 -5.40 -4.09
C LEU A 14 20.64 -4.94 -2.66
N ILE A 15 19.59 -4.87 -1.86
CA ILE A 15 19.69 -4.64 -0.42
C ILE A 15 19.22 -5.93 0.23
N SER A 16 20.12 -6.52 1.02
CA SER A 16 19.82 -7.64 1.90
C SER A 16 18.55 -7.31 2.68
N ALA A 17 17.48 -8.09 2.49
CA ALA A 17 16.30 -8.01 3.35
C ALA A 17 16.75 -8.29 4.80
N VAL A 18 16.97 -7.24 5.57
CA VAL A 18 17.15 -7.34 7.01
C VAL A 18 15.75 -7.24 7.62
N PRO A 19 15.37 -8.14 8.54
CA PRO A 19 14.10 -8.00 9.27
C PRO A 19 14.15 -6.70 10.09
N GLY A 20 13.56 -5.64 9.54
CA GLY A 20 13.37 -4.38 10.23
C GLY A 20 12.37 -4.61 11.35
N HIS A 21 12.83 -4.51 12.59
CA HIS A 21 11.90 -4.35 13.71
C HIS A 21 11.30 -2.95 13.57
N ALA A 22 9.98 -2.82 13.70
CA ALA A 22 9.37 -1.52 13.90
C ALA A 22 10.04 -0.87 15.11
N GLN A 23 10.79 0.21 14.89
CA GLN A 23 11.35 1.01 15.97
C GLN A 23 10.30 2.07 16.32
N GLU A 24 9.66 1.92 17.47
CA GLU A 24 8.73 2.93 17.99
C GLU A 24 9.51 4.22 18.28
N TYR A 25 9.14 5.31 17.60
CA TYR A 25 9.62 6.65 17.92
C TYR A 25 8.73 7.27 19.02
N PRO A 26 9.18 8.29 19.76
CA PRO A 26 8.49 8.79 20.97
C PRO A 26 7.20 9.58 20.75
N THR A 27 6.56 9.46 19.58
CA THR A 27 5.20 9.92 19.29
C THR A 27 4.56 8.84 18.42
N ASP A 28 3.23 8.78 18.39
CA ASP A 28 2.37 7.73 17.81
C ASP A 28 2.52 7.44 16.29
N THR A 29 3.72 7.64 15.72
CA THR A 29 4.11 7.44 14.32
C THR A 29 4.83 6.09 14.18
N THR A 30 4.44 5.29 13.19
CA THR A 30 5.06 4.00 12.88
C THR A 30 6.03 4.14 11.72
N HIS A 31 7.27 3.67 11.91
CA HIS A 31 8.21 3.50 10.80
C HIS A 31 7.91 2.19 10.06
N PHE A 32 7.37 2.30 8.86
CA PHE A 32 7.05 1.16 8.01
C PHE A 32 8.09 1.04 6.90
N ARG A 33 8.73 -0.13 6.80
CA ARG A 33 9.69 -0.44 5.74
C ARG A 33 9.22 -1.62 4.92
N HIS A 34 9.22 -1.44 3.60
CA HIS A 34 8.86 -2.48 2.65
C HIS A 34 9.78 -2.44 1.43
N GLY A 35 10.55 -3.52 1.22
CA GLY A 35 11.60 -3.57 0.22
C GLY A 35 12.55 -2.37 0.28
N CYS A 36 12.52 -1.50 -0.72
CA CYS A 36 13.34 -0.28 -0.74
C CYS A 36 12.60 0.98 -0.27
N LEU A 37 11.33 0.88 0.12
CA LEU A 37 10.57 2.03 0.62
C LEU A 37 10.63 2.10 2.14
N SER A 38 10.83 3.31 2.64
CA SER A 38 10.78 3.67 4.06
C SER A 38 9.74 4.77 4.25
N MET A 39 8.85 4.61 5.24
CA MET A 39 7.69 5.49 5.44
C MET A 39 7.45 5.82 6.90
N LEU A 40 7.12 7.07 7.20
CA LEU A 40 6.65 7.52 8.50
C LEU A 40 5.13 7.62 8.50
N LEU A 41 4.45 6.59 9.00
CA LEU A 41 2.99 6.55 9.06
C LEU A 41 2.48 7.34 10.25
N GLY A 42 1.59 8.31 10.03
CA GLY A 42 0.91 9.04 11.11
C GLY A 42 -0.38 8.34 11.57
N PRO A 43 -0.78 8.47 12.85
CA PRO A 43 -2.00 7.84 13.40
C PRO A 43 -3.26 8.68 13.18
N ASN A 44 -3.13 9.86 12.57
CA ASN A 44 -4.19 10.84 12.35
C ASN A 44 -4.48 10.98 10.84
N GLY A 45 -5.12 12.08 10.41
CA GLY A 45 -5.43 12.35 9.00
C GLY A 45 -4.22 12.61 8.10
N ASN A 46 -3.04 12.88 8.66
CA ASN A 46 -1.77 12.82 7.96
C ASN A 46 -1.31 11.36 7.87
N LEU A 47 -1.52 10.75 6.72
CA LEU A 47 -1.06 9.39 6.43
C LEU A 47 0.47 9.31 6.50
N LEU A 48 1.15 10.32 5.97
CA LEU A 48 2.61 10.46 5.95
C LEU A 48 2.98 11.93 6.24
N SER A 49 3.98 12.16 7.10
CA SER A 49 4.61 13.48 7.24
C SER A 49 5.93 13.40 8.00
N ASP A 50 6.93 14.14 7.55
CA ASP A 50 8.21 14.35 8.24
C ASP A 50 8.18 15.58 9.17
N HIS A 51 7.05 16.31 9.26
CA HIS A 51 7.00 17.57 9.99
C HIS A 51 7.34 17.42 11.48
N HIS A 52 7.02 16.26 12.06
CA HIS A 52 7.35 15.93 13.45
C HIS A 52 8.77 15.36 13.60
N TYR A 53 9.40 14.95 12.49
CA TYR A 53 10.70 14.30 12.41
C TYR A 53 11.47 14.80 11.19
N PRO A 54 11.89 16.07 11.14
CA PRO A 54 12.46 16.69 9.92
C PRO A 54 13.79 16.08 9.48
N GLU A 55 14.36 15.21 10.32
CA GLU A 55 15.58 14.46 10.07
C GLU A 55 15.31 13.18 9.25
N VAL A 56 14.06 12.77 9.05
CA VAL A 56 13.68 11.53 8.35
C VAL A 56 12.54 11.83 7.36
N PRO A 57 12.73 11.62 6.05
CA PRO A 57 11.68 11.91 5.08
C PRO A 57 10.43 11.06 5.31
N ALA A 58 9.26 11.61 4.96
CA ALA A 58 7.98 10.94 5.20
C ALA A 58 7.81 9.68 4.35
N LEU A 59 8.28 9.74 3.11
CA LEU A 59 8.47 8.61 2.21
C LEU A 59 9.84 8.76 1.56
N SER A 60 10.67 7.72 1.61
CA SER A 60 12.00 7.71 1.02
C SER A 60 12.34 6.38 0.38
N VAL A 61 13.38 6.37 -0.45
CA VAL A 61 14.03 5.13 -0.89
C VAL A 61 15.22 4.85 0.02
N ASP A 62 15.26 3.65 0.60
CA ASP A 62 16.39 3.18 1.42
C ASP A 62 17.64 3.07 0.53
N HIS A 63 18.60 3.97 0.77
CA HIS A 63 19.83 4.07 0.02
C HIS A 63 21.03 3.53 0.82
N ASP A 64 21.18 3.90 2.10
CA ASP A 64 22.37 3.58 2.90
C ASP A 64 22.09 3.14 4.35
N GLN A 65 20.89 2.61 4.60
CA GLN A 65 20.40 2.13 5.91
C GLN A 65 20.23 3.22 6.97
N ASN A 66 20.71 4.44 6.74
CA ASN A 66 20.49 5.59 7.60
C ASN A 66 19.34 6.44 7.03
N PRO A 67 18.15 6.45 7.66
CA PRO A 67 16.99 7.15 7.12
C PRO A 67 17.20 8.65 6.88
N ALA A 68 18.11 9.27 7.65
CA ALA A 68 18.42 10.70 7.54
C ALA A 68 19.25 11.07 6.30
N THR A 69 19.83 10.09 5.61
CA THR A 69 20.60 10.29 4.37
C THR A 69 19.89 9.71 3.15
N ASN A 70 18.65 9.23 3.32
CA ASN A 70 17.84 8.77 2.21
C ASN A 70 17.24 9.97 1.46
N PRO A 71 17.28 9.99 0.12
CA PRO A 71 16.55 10.98 -0.65
C PRO A 71 15.04 10.80 -0.48
N SER A 72 14.31 11.92 -0.38
CA SER A 72 12.86 11.93 -0.23
C SER A 72 12.15 11.49 -1.52
N LEU A 73 10.92 10.99 -1.38
CA LEU A 73 9.95 10.86 -2.46
C LEU A 73 8.66 11.65 -2.19
N ALA A 74 8.33 11.88 -0.92
CA ALA A 74 7.19 12.71 -0.54
C ALA A 74 7.42 13.32 0.84
N PHE A 75 7.04 14.58 0.96
CA PHE A 75 7.05 15.35 2.20
C PHE A 75 5.82 15.04 3.07
N SER A 76 4.65 14.92 2.46
CA SER A 76 3.42 14.62 3.19
C SER A 76 2.33 14.00 2.31
N ALA A 77 1.45 13.22 2.94
CA ALA A 77 0.21 12.74 2.31
C ALA A 77 -0.93 12.68 3.33
N SER A 78 -2.16 12.91 2.88
CA SER A 78 -3.35 12.95 3.72
C SER A 78 -4.62 12.58 2.95
N ILE A 79 -5.67 12.24 3.70
CA ILE A 79 -7.01 12.00 3.15
C ILE A 79 -7.76 13.32 3.07
N TRP A 80 -8.38 13.59 1.92
CA TRP A 80 -9.40 14.62 1.75
C TRP A 80 -10.72 13.94 1.42
N MET A 81 -11.82 14.50 1.90
CA MET A 81 -13.15 14.07 1.51
C MET A 81 -14.08 15.25 1.44
N GLY A 82 -15.00 15.24 0.49
CA GLY A 82 -16.07 16.24 0.44
C GLY A 82 -17.27 15.74 -0.34
N GLY A 83 -18.44 16.26 0.00
CA GLY A 83 -19.71 15.91 -0.63
C GLY A 83 -20.79 16.94 -0.32
N ARG A 84 -22.01 16.66 -0.80
CA ARG A 84 -23.20 17.45 -0.52
C ARG A 84 -24.13 16.71 0.43
N ASP A 85 -24.63 17.42 1.43
CA ASP A 85 -25.75 16.93 2.21
C ASP A 85 -27.08 17.02 1.43
N GLU A 86 -28.15 16.49 2.01
CA GLU A 86 -29.49 16.46 1.39
C GLU A 86 -30.08 17.86 1.11
N ALA A 87 -29.58 18.91 1.77
CA ALA A 87 -29.96 20.30 1.51
C ALA A 87 -29.11 20.95 0.40
N GLY A 88 -28.13 20.22 -0.15
CA GLY A 88 -27.17 20.68 -1.16
C GLY A 88 -25.96 21.42 -0.58
N GLY A 89 -25.83 21.49 0.75
CA GLY A 89 -24.72 22.14 1.45
C GLY A 89 -23.43 21.33 1.35
N VAL A 90 -22.31 22.01 1.12
CA VAL A 90 -20.99 21.37 0.99
C VAL A 90 -20.39 21.09 2.36
N ARG A 91 -19.96 19.85 2.57
CA ARG A 91 -19.18 19.43 3.74
C ARG A 91 -17.87 18.81 3.28
N VAL A 92 -16.80 19.07 4.02
CA VAL A 92 -15.44 18.66 3.66
C VAL A 92 -14.66 18.36 4.92
N ALA A 93 -13.82 17.32 4.89
CA ALA A 93 -12.73 17.14 5.85
C ALA A 93 -11.42 16.95 5.09
N GLY A 94 -10.34 17.53 5.58
CA GLY A 94 -9.03 17.36 5.00
C GLY A 94 -7.91 17.88 5.90
N GLN A 95 -6.69 17.75 5.40
CA GLN A 95 -5.49 18.21 6.08
C GLN A 95 -4.35 18.32 5.06
N ARG A 96 -3.34 19.17 5.30
CA ARG A 96 -2.07 19.10 4.56
C ARG A 96 -0.97 18.59 5.47
N TYR A 97 -0.11 19.51 5.92
CA TYR A 97 1.11 19.24 6.68
C TYR A 97 0.92 19.02 8.19
N ALA A 98 -0.32 18.96 8.70
CA ALA A 98 -0.60 18.90 10.14
C ALA A 98 -0.06 20.08 10.99
N ILE A 99 0.40 21.16 10.36
CA ILE A 99 1.06 22.25 11.08
C ILE A 99 0.09 22.97 12.02
N GLN A 100 0.54 23.26 13.24
CA GLN A 100 -0.21 24.08 14.22
C GLN A 100 -1.65 23.62 14.52
N GLY A 101 -1.95 22.33 14.32
CA GLY A 101 -3.29 21.79 14.52
C GLY A 101 -4.27 22.06 13.38
N GLU A 102 -3.79 22.43 12.18
CA GLU A 102 -4.60 22.51 10.96
C GLU A 102 -5.01 21.11 10.46
N THR A 103 -5.98 20.51 11.16
CA THR A 103 -6.59 19.23 10.81
C THR A 103 -8.09 19.26 11.04
N ASP A 104 -8.81 18.45 10.27
CA ASP A 104 -10.23 18.18 10.44
C ASP A 104 -10.46 16.78 11.06
N PHE A 105 -9.40 16.08 11.42
CA PHE A 105 -9.44 14.69 11.86
C PHE A 105 -9.04 14.54 13.34
N MET A 106 -9.53 13.47 13.95
CA MET A 106 -9.10 13.00 15.26
C MET A 106 -8.84 11.49 15.24
N PRO A 107 -7.89 11.01 16.06
CA PRO A 107 -7.58 9.59 16.14
C PRO A 107 -8.70 8.79 16.81
N GLY A 108 -8.83 7.54 16.37
CA GLY A 108 -9.77 6.57 16.91
C GLY A 108 -11.10 6.49 16.17
N PRO A 109 -11.90 5.47 16.48
CA PRO A 109 -13.20 5.27 15.86
C PRO A 109 -14.27 6.15 16.49
N ILE A 110 -15.35 6.37 15.76
CA ILE A 110 -16.61 6.91 16.31
C ILE A 110 -17.15 5.88 17.31
N LEU A 111 -17.61 6.31 18.49
CA LEU A 111 -18.09 5.40 19.53
C LEU A 111 -19.35 4.63 19.09
N PRO A 112 -19.69 3.48 19.70
CA PRO A 112 -20.87 2.69 19.32
C PRO A 112 -22.20 3.45 19.40
N ASP A 113 -22.27 4.51 20.19
CA ASP A 113 -23.43 5.40 20.31
C ASP A 113 -23.46 6.55 19.29
N GLY A 114 -22.48 6.60 18.38
CA GLY A 114 -22.35 7.63 17.35
C GLY A 114 -21.61 8.90 17.80
N SER A 115 -21.17 8.98 19.05
CA SER A 115 -20.47 10.16 19.58
C SER A 115 -18.95 10.13 19.29
N PRO A 116 -18.26 11.29 19.26
CA PRO A 116 -16.81 11.32 19.20
C PRO A 116 -16.17 10.74 20.47
N PRO A 117 -14.99 10.11 20.38
CA PRO A 117 -14.25 9.71 21.57
C PRO A 117 -13.81 10.93 22.37
N ASP A 118 -13.74 10.79 23.70
CA ASP A 118 -13.15 11.83 24.55
C ASP A 118 -11.63 11.92 24.37
N SER A 119 -10.99 12.94 24.96
CA SER A 119 -9.55 13.15 24.77
C SER A 119 -8.68 11.99 25.27
N ALA A 120 -9.11 11.25 26.30
CA ALA A 120 -8.36 10.11 26.81
C ALA A 120 -8.48 8.90 25.87
N THR A 121 -9.68 8.65 25.37
CA THR A 121 -9.97 7.59 24.39
C THR A 121 -9.27 7.86 23.07
N ALA A 122 -9.35 9.10 22.56
CA ALA A 122 -8.66 9.52 21.35
C ALA A 122 -7.14 9.37 21.48
N ALA A 123 -6.55 9.74 22.62
CA ALA A 123 -5.12 9.56 22.88
C ALA A 123 -4.72 8.08 22.98
N ALA A 124 -5.58 7.21 23.53
CA ALA A 124 -5.32 5.78 23.57
C ALA A 124 -5.39 5.14 22.17
N TRP A 125 -6.30 5.62 21.32
CA TRP A 125 -6.49 5.17 19.94
C TRP A 125 -5.61 5.89 18.91
N ALA A 126 -4.82 6.88 19.31
CA ALA A 126 -3.75 7.45 18.50
C ALA A 126 -2.62 6.41 18.38
N ARG A 127 -2.91 5.28 17.74
CA ARG A 127 -2.04 4.11 17.66
C ARG A 127 -2.28 3.38 16.35
N GLN A 128 -1.25 2.67 15.94
CA GLN A 128 -1.25 1.84 14.75
C GLN A 128 -0.93 0.41 15.16
N PHE A 129 -1.61 -0.53 14.53
CA PHE A 129 -1.53 -1.95 14.86
C PHE A 129 -0.81 -2.68 13.74
N TYR A 130 0.41 -3.12 14.01
CA TYR A 130 1.27 -3.82 13.05
C TYR A 130 1.11 -5.33 13.18
N VAL A 131 1.09 -6.03 12.05
CA VAL A 131 1.11 -7.50 11.99
C VAL A 131 1.92 -7.97 10.80
N GLU A 132 2.61 -9.10 10.99
CA GLU A 132 3.29 -9.84 9.92
C GLU A 132 2.54 -11.11 9.58
N ARG A 133 2.47 -11.43 8.29
CA ARG A 133 1.97 -12.71 7.80
C ARG A 133 2.68 -13.88 8.44
N LYS A 134 3.99 -13.76 8.67
CA LYS A 134 4.76 -14.83 9.32
C LYS A 134 4.26 -15.14 10.73
N ALA A 135 3.69 -14.18 11.45
CA ALA A 135 3.06 -14.43 12.75
C ALA A 135 1.75 -15.23 12.58
N ILE A 136 0.95 -14.87 11.58
CA ILE A 136 -0.28 -15.58 11.21
C ILE A 136 0.03 -17.02 10.77
N GLU A 137 1.06 -17.22 9.94
CA GLU A 137 1.48 -18.54 9.48
C GLU A 137 1.90 -19.43 10.64
N ARG A 138 2.71 -18.92 11.59
CA ARG A 138 3.09 -19.65 12.81
C ARG A 138 1.87 -20.07 13.63
N LEU A 139 0.92 -19.16 13.82
CA LEU A 139 -0.33 -19.47 14.54
C LEU A 139 -1.11 -20.57 13.82
N ARG A 140 -1.25 -20.47 12.49
CA ARG A 140 -1.98 -21.47 11.70
C ARG A 140 -1.28 -22.82 11.70
N GLU A 141 0.04 -22.86 11.56
CA GLU A 141 0.84 -24.10 11.60
C GLU A 141 0.73 -24.82 12.94
N ASP A 142 0.67 -24.08 14.05
CA ASP A 142 0.43 -24.61 15.40
C ASP A 142 -1.02 -25.10 15.56
N PHE A 143 -2.01 -24.30 15.14
CA PHE A 143 -3.43 -24.60 15.34
C PHE A 143 -3.99 -25.72 14.46
N LEU A 144 -3.53 -25.83 13.21
CA LEU A 144 -4.11 -26.70 12.19
C LEU A 144 -4.13 -28.20 12.53
N PRO A 145 -3.06 -28.80 13.10
CA PRO A 145 -2.97 -30.24 13.30
C PRO A 145 -3.99 -30.80 14.30
N ASP A 146 -4.26 -30.10 15.42
CA ASP A 146 -5.10 -30.60 16.51
C ASP A 146 -6.15 -29.60 17.03
N ARG A 147 -6.30 -28.42 16.38
CA ARG A 147 -7.17 -27.30 16.80
C ARG A 147 -6.83 -26.75 18.18
N ARG A 148 -5.55 -26.78 18.53
CA ARG A 148 -5.05 -26.26 19.79
C ARG A 148 -3.75 -25.53 19.52
N LEU A 149 -3.48 -24.50 20.31
CA LEU A 149 -2.18 -23.86 20.32
C LEU A 149 -1.30 -24.47 21.42
N ASP A 150 -0.08 -24.85 21.04
CA ASP A 150 0.98 -25.22 21.98
C ASP A 150 1.83 -24.01 22.38
N ALA A 151 1.93 -23.00 21.51
CA ALA A 151 2.63 -21.75 21.76
C ALA A 151 1.68 -20.59 22.06
N THR A 152 2.17 -19.61 22.82
CA THR A 152 1.48 -18.32 22.96
C THR A 152 1.50 -17.59 21.62
N PRO A 153 0.36 -17.09 21.11
CA PRO A 153 0.33 -16.22 19.94
C PRO A 153 1.26 -15.01 20.08
N ASP A 154 1.71 -14.51 18.93
CA ASP A 154 2.48 -13.28 18.87
C ASP A 154 1.68 -12.10 19.46
N ALA A 155 2.36 -11.16 20.13
CA ALA A 155 1.72 -10.00 20.74
C ALA A 155 0.97 -9.14 19.71
N SER A 156 1.43 -9.11 18.45
CA SER A 156 0.73 -8.44 17.36
C SER A 156 -0.67 -9.04 17.07
N LEU A 157 -0.84 -10.35 17.30
CA LEU A 157 -2.11 -11.04 17.14
C LEU A 157 -2.99 -10.83 18.37
N LEU A 158 -2.43 -11.01 19.58
CA LEU A 158 -3.15 -10.76 20.84
C LEU A 158 -3.65 -9.31 20.96
N GLY A 159 -2.90 -8.36 20.42
CA GLY A 159 -3.21 -6.93 20.44
C GLY A 159 -3.99 -6.42 19.23
N TRP A 160 -4.44 -7.28 18.31
CA TRP A 160 -5.16 -6.86 17.10
C TRP A 160 -6.55 -6.29 17.47
N PRO A 161 -6.93 -5.09 16.99
CA PRO A 161 -8.19 -4.44 17.40
C PRO A 161 -9.39 -4.98 16.61
N ALA A 162 -9.51 -6.30 16.46
CA ALA A 162 -10.69 -6.93 15.89
C ALA A 162 -11.80 -7.07 16.94
N ARG A 163 -13.05 -7.05 16.48
CA ARG A 163 -14.24 -7.13 17.35
C ARG A 163 -14.15 -8.33 18.30
N GLY A 164 -14.41 -8.09 19.58
CA GLY A 164 -14.52 -9.13 20.58
C GLY A 164 -13.19 -9.70 21.08
N ASN A 165 -12.04 -9.17 20.66
CA ASN A 165 -10.73 -9.65 21.12
C ASN A 165 -10.59 -9.57 22.65
N PRO A 166 -10.54 -10.71 23.38
CA PRO A 166 -10.48 -10.71 24.84
C PRO A 166 -9.09 -10.38 25.38
N TYR A 167 -8.05 -10.41 24.53
CA TYR A 167 -6.65 -10.17 24.90
C TYR A 167 -6.19 -8.73 24.62
N PHE A 168 -7.03 -7.93 23.95
CA PHE A 168 -6.68 -6.59 23.52
C PHE A 168 -6.31 -5.68 24.69
N GLU A 169 -7.14 -5.61 25.73
CA GLU A 169 -6.93 -4.67 26.85
C GLU A 169 -5.67 -5.02 27.65
N GLU A 170 -5.39 -6.30 27.87
CA GLU A 170 -4.17 -6.75 28.53
C GLU A 170 -2.92 -6.41 27.69
N THR A 171 -3.02 -6.54 26.36
CA THR A 171 -1.89 -6.31 25.44
C THR A 171 -1.63 -4.82 25.21
N GLN A 172 -2.70 -4.02 25.04
CA GLN A 172 -2.63 -2.62 24.63
C GLN A 172 -2.72 -1.64 25.82
N GLY A 173 -3.26 -2.08 26.95
CA GLY A 173 -3.40 -1.27 28.16
C GLY A 173 -4.59 -0.30 28.15
N PHE A 174 -5.58 -0.51 27.26
CA PHE A 174 -6.84 0.24 27.24
C PHE A 174 -7.97 -0.62 26.64
N PRO A 175 -9.25 -0.35 26.98
CA PRO A 175 -10.36 -1.22 26.59
C PRO A 175 -10.63 -1.20 25.08
N LEU A 176 -10.96 -2.38 24.53
CA LEU A 176 -11.50 -2.51 23.19
C LEU A 176 -12.95 -1.99 23.16
N LEU A 177 -13.34 -1.33 22.08
CA LEU A 177 -14.71 -0.89 21.87
C LEU A 177 -15.56 -2.04 21.31
N ASP A 178 -16.82 -2.13 21.75
CA ASP A 178 -17.81 -3.06 21.19
C ASP A 178 -18.27 -2.57 19.80
N LYS A 179 -17.39 -2.75 18.82
CA LYS A 179 -17.56 -2.28 17.45
C LYS A 179 -16.82 -3.21 16.51
N ASP A 180 -17.35 -3.37 15.30
CA ASP A 180 -16.59 -3.98 14.21
C ASP A 180 -15.47 -3.01 13.80
N LEU A 181 -14.21 -3.41 13.89
CA LEU A 181 -13.03 -2.54 13.73
C LEU A 181 -12.07 -3.13 12.68
N ALA A 182 -10.91 -3.65 13.10
CA ALA A 182 -9.96 -4.25 12.17
C ALA A 182 -10.45 -5.62 11.67
N PRO A 183 -10.22 -5.94 10.39
CA PRO A 183 -10.75 -7.15 9.78
C PRO A 183 -9.99 -8.39 10.27
N PHE A 184 -10.69 -9.51 10.37
CA PHE A 184 -10.14 -10.81 10.75
C PHE A 184 -10.83 -11.95 10.00
N ILE A 185 -10.16 -13.10 9.93
CA ILE A 185 -10.75 -14.36 9.51
C ILE A 185 -11.24 -15.07 10.78
N ASP A 186 -12.56 -15.25 10.83
CA ASP A 186 -13.28 -16.00 11.85
C ASP A 186 -13.22 -17.50 11.52
N ALA A 187 -12.29 -18.19 12.15
CA ALA A 187 -11.94 -19.58 11.91
C ALA A 187 -13.03 -20.55 12.35
N ASP A 188 -13.75 -20.21 13.42
CA ASP A 188 -14.71 -21.09 14.07
C ASP A 188 -16.17 -20.63 13.93
N GLY A 189 -16.39 -19.45 13.35
CA GLY A 189 -17.68 -18.94 12.94
C GLY A 189 -18.49 -18.33 14.08
N ASP A 190 -17.88 -17.97 15.21
CA ASP A 190 -18.58 -17.39 16.36
C ASP A 190 -18.74 -15.86 16.31
N GLY A 191 -18.10 -15.21 15.34
CA GLY A 191 -18.19 -13.79 15.06
C GLY A 191 -17.31 -12.90 15.94
N SER A 192 -16.49 -13.45 16.83
CA SER A 192 -15.59 -12.73 17.74
C SER A 192 -14.15 -13.16 17.54
N TYR A 193 -13.21 -12.23 17.52
CA TYR A 193 -11.80 -12.56 17.32
C TYR A 193 -11.19 -13.24 18.55
N ASP A 194 -10.75 -14.48 18.39
CA ASP A 194 -9.95 -15.22 19.36
C ASP A 194 -8.79 -16.00 18.69
N PRO A 195 -7.53 -15.53 18.82
CA PRO A 195 -6.39 -16.21 18.21
C PRO A 195 -6.16 -17.62 18.79
N TYR A 196 -6.59 -17.91 20.02
CA TYR A 196 -6.50 -19.27 20.59
C TYR A 196 -7.54 -20.23 20.02
N ARG A 197 -8.53 -19.70 19.29
CA ARG A 197 -9.52 -20.49 18.55
C ARG A 197 -9.26 -20.51 17.04
N GLY A 198 -8.09 -20.04 16.64
CA GLY A 198 -7.59 -20.13 15.27
C GLY A 198 -7.85 -18.89 14.43
N ASP A 199 -8.47 -17.85 15.00
CA ASP A 199 -8.71 -16.60 14.27
C ASP A 199 -7.42 -15.84 14.01
N TYR A 200 -7.39 -15.08 12.92
CA TYR A 200 -6.22 -14.27 12.58
C TYR A 200 -6.59 -13.01 11.80
N PRO A 201 -5.76 -11.95 11.85
CA PRO A 201 -5.95 -10.74 11.07
C PRO A 201 -6.12 -11.01 9.57
N ALA A 202 -7.11 -10.39 8.94
CA ALA A 202 -7.36 -10.55 7.51
C ALA A 202 -6.54 -9.51 6.74
N ILE A 203 -5.27 -9.83 6.48
CA ILE A 203 -4.33 -8.95 5.78
C ILE A 203 -4.02 -9.44 4.36
N LYS A 204 -3.79 -8.49 3.45
CA LYS A 204 -3.47 -8.79 2.05
C LYS A 204 -1.97 -8.98 1.79
N GLY A 205 -1.13 -8.12 2.35
CA GLY A 205 0.33 -8.21 2.21
C GLY A 205 1.00 -9.13 3.24
N ASP A 206 2.33 -9.19 3.21
CA ASP A 206 3.14 -9.94 4.17
C ASP A 206 3.43 -9.14 5.45
N ARG A 207 3.29 -7.82 5.36
CA ARG A 207 3.29 -6.89 6.48
C ARG A 207 2.11 -5.95 6.32
N ALA A 208 1.46 -5.62 7.42
CA ALA A 208 0.35 -4.68 7.43
C ALA A 208 0.35 -3.81 8.68
N VAL A 209 -0.09 -2.57 8.52
CA VAL A 209 -0.35 -1.62 9.59
C VAL A 209 -1.81 -1.17 9.45
N TRP A 210 -2.57 -1.22 10.54
CA TRP A 210 -3.96 -0.77 10.57
C TRP A 210 -4.19 0.32 11.61
N TRP A 211 -5.02 1.30 11.29
CA TRP A 211 -5.52 2.29 12.25
C TRP A 211 -6.86 2.86 11.80
N VAL A 212 -7.47 3.68 12.65
CA VAL A 212 -8.78 4.29 12.41
C VAL A 212 -8.79 5.75 12.88
N ILE A 213 -9.44 6.59 12.09
CA ILE A 213 -9.64 8.02 12.36
C ILE A 213 -11.08 8.41 12.04
N ASN A 214 -11.52 9.55 12.57
CA ASN A 214 -12.81 10.15 12.24
C ASN A 214 -12.73 11.67 12.19
N ASP A 215 -13.81 12.34 11.77
CA ASP A 215 -13.85 13.80 11.65
C ASP A 215 -14.82 14.49 12.61
N LEU A 216 -15.30 13.82 13.66
CA LEU A 216 -16.20 14.39 14.68
C LEU A 216 -15.47 15.34 15.66
N THR A 217 -14.70 16.26 15.11
CA THR A 217 -13.91 17.30 15.78
C THR A 217 -14.13 18.64 15.05
N PRO A 218 -13.83 19.81 15.63
CA PRO A 218 -13.87 21.06 14.87
C PRO A 218 -12.93 21.02 13.65
N HIS A 219 -13.45 21.40 12.48
CA HIS A 219 -12.68 21.43 11.24
C HIS A 219 -11.86 22.72 11.13
N ILE A 220 -10.58 22.64 11.46
CA ILE A 220 -9.67 23.80 11.47
C ILE A 220 -9.10 24.07 10.07
N PHE A 221 -8.83 23.02 9.29
CA PHE A 221 -8.22 23.14 7.96
C PHE A 221 -9.27 23.55 6.92
N SER A 222 -10.31 22.74 6.73
CA SER A 222 -11.32 23.03 5.70
C SER A 222 -12.21 24.21 6.06
N ARG A 223 -12.36 24.48 7.36
CA ARG A 223 -13.32 25.44 7.92
C ARG A 223 -14.76 25.08 7.59
N SER A 224 -15.06 23.80 7.36
CA SER A 224 -16.44 23.34 7.28
C SER A 224 -17.13 23.56 8.63
N GLU A 225 -18.32 24.15 8.63
CA GLU A 225 -19.04 24.45 9.88
C GLU A 225 -19.58 23.19 10.56
N VAL A 226 -19.83 22.15 9.76
CA VAL A 226 -20.44 20.89 10.20
C VAL A 226 -19.57 19.75 9.70
N PRO A 227 -19.08 18.86 10.59
CA PRO A 227 -18.40 17.64 10.20
C PRO A 227 -19.20 16.79 9.21
N LEU A 228 -18.48 15.98 8.44
CA LEU A 228 -19.06 14.94 7.60
C LEU A 228 -19.78 13.91 8.46
N GLY A 229 -19.18 13.49 9.59
CA GLY A 229 -19.66 12.38 10.41
C GLY A 229 -19.17 11.03 9.90
N PHE A 230 -17.92 10.98 9.45
CA PHE A 230 -17.34 9.82 8.78
C PHE A 230 -16.20 9.22 9.59
N GLU A 231 -16.01 7.92 9.39
CA GLU A 231 -14.88 7.15 9.92
C GLU A 231 -14.09 6.58 8.74
N TRP A 232 -12.76 6.65 8.82
CA TRP A 232 -11.83 6.05 7.88
C TRP A 232 -11.00 5.00 8.60
N ARG A 233 -11.06 3.77 8.10
CA ARG A 233 -10.21 2.66 8.52
C ARG A 233 -9.16 2.43 7.46
N ILE A 234 -7.90 2.52 7.86
CA ILE A 234 -6.77 2.56 6.94
C ILE A 234 -5.94 1.31 7.18
N MET A 235 -5.66 0.57 6.12
CA MET A 235 -4.75 -0.57 6.10
C MET A 235 -3.63 -0.27 5.10
N VAL A 236 -2.40 -0.17 5.60
CA VAL A 236 -1.20 -0.10 4.76
C VAL A 236 -0.57 -1.48 4.71
N TYR A 237 -0.24 -1.98 3.52
CA TYR A 237 0.41 -3.28 3.38
C TYR A 237 1.41 -3.34 2.22
N GLY A 238 2.40 -4.22 2.37
CA GLY A 238 3.41 -4.55 1.36
C GLY A 238 3.60 -6.07 1.25
N THR A 239 4.09 -6.54 0.10
CA THR A 239 4.34 -7.97 -0.18
C THR A 239 5.81 -8.23 -0.48
N ASP A 240 6.40 -9.22 0.21
CA ASP A 240 7.81 -9.63 0.06
C ASP A 240 8.01 -10.52 -1.20
N GLU A 241 6.99 -10.63 -2.07
CA GLU A 241 7.07 -11.37 -3.33
C GLU A 241 8.27 -10.97 -4.20
N GLU A 242 8.98 -11.97 -4.72
CA GLU A 242 10.21 -11.83 -5.54
C GLU A 242 9.99 -11.11 -6.90
N ALA A 243 8.79 -10.58 -7.18
CA ALA A 243 8.54 -9.76 -8.36
C ALA A 243 9.25 -8.39 -8.20
N PRO A 244 10.17 -8.00 -9.10
CA PRO A 244 11.09 -6.88 -8.88
C PRO A 244 10.46 -5.51 -8.56
N LEU A 245 9.19 -5.29 -8.94
CA LEU A 245 8.48 -4.03 -8.70
C LEU A 245 7.48 -4.09 -7.54
N LEU A 246 7.10 -5.28 -7.06
CA LEU A 246 6.19 -5.43 -5.91
C LEU A 246 6.87 -5.10 -4.58
N GLY A 247 8.15 -5.45 -4.45
CA GLY A 247 9.01 -4.96 -3.37
C GLY A 247 9.27 -3.45 -3.41
N GLN A 248 8.71 -2.73 -4.38
CA GLN A 248 8.84 -1.28 -4.54
C GLN A 248 7.48 -0.57 -4.45
N ALA A 249 6.44 -1.27 -3.99
CA ALA A 249 5.09 -0.74 -3.86
C ALA A 249 4.51 -1.00 -2.47
N VAL A 250 3.73 -0.04 -1.99
CA VAL A 250 2.92 -0.14 -0.77
C VAL A 250 1.48 0.26 -1.10
N PHE A 251 0.53 -0.40 -0.47
CA PHE A 251 -0.89 -0.21 -0.76
C PHE A 251 -1.58 0.42 0.43
N PHE A 252 -2.30 1.51 0.20
CA PHE A 252 -3.16 2.20 1.15
C PHE A 252 -4.61 1.86 0.84
N GLU A 253 -5.15 0.88 1.55
CA GLU A 253 -6.58 0.56 1.49
C GLU A 253 -7.33 1.41 2.52
N ILE A 254 -8.29 2.19 2.04
CA ILE A 254 -9.08 3.11 2.86
C ILE A 254 -10.54 2.67 2.76
N THR A 255 -11.10 2.24 3.90
CA THR A 255 -12.54 1.99 4.04
C THR A 255 -13.19 3.20 4.70
N THR A 256 -14.06 3.88 3.95
CA THR A 256 -14.76 5.10 4.36
C THR A 256 -16.20 4.75 4.70
N THR A 257 -16.67 5.11 5.89
CA THR A 257 -18.04 4.81 6.35
C THR A 257 -18.75 6.05 6.83
N ASN A 258 -19.99 6.25 6.39
CA ASN A 258 -20.86 7.31 6.88
C ASN A 258 -21.52 6.89 8.20
N TYR A 259 -21.11 7.48 9.32
CA TYR A 259 -21.77 7.30 10.61
C TYR A 259 -22.74 8.45 10.95
N GLY A 260 -22.87 9.43 10.05
CA GLY A 260 -23.85 10.50 10.17
C GLY A 260 -25.28 10.01 9.96
N GLU A 261 -26.24 10.81 10.42
CA GLU A 261 -27.67 10.50 10.31
C GLU A 261 -28.26 10.77 8.91
N ALA A 262 -27.53 11.48 8.04
CA ALA A 262 -27.99 11.92 6.73
C ALA A 262 -27.16 11.30 5.59
N SER A 263 -27.77 11.19 4.42
CA SER A 263 -27.05 10.75 3.23
C SER A 263 -26.07 11.83 2.76
N MET A 264 -24.94 11.39 2.21
CA MET A 264 -23.99 12.24 1.49
C MET A 264 -24.05 11.89 0.00
N GLU A 265 -24.27 12.91 -0.82
CA GLU A 265 -24.36 12.80 -2.29
C GLU A 265 -23.13 13.44 -2.94
N GLU A 266 -22.82 13.04 -4.17
CA GLU A 266 -21.69 13.60 -4.95
C GLU A 266 -20.38 13.64 -4.15
N ALA A 267 -20.12 12.60 -3.36
CA ALA A 267 -18.98 12.53 -2.46
C ALA A 267 -17.72 12.09 -3.21
N TYR A 268 -16.58 12.65 -2.85
CA TYR A 268 -15.28 12.30 -3.42
C TYR A 268 -14.30 11.99 -2.30
N LEU A 269 -13.63 10.84 -2.40
CA LEU A 269 -12.48 10.50 -1.57
C LEU A 269 -11.21 10.90 -2.31
N GLY A 270 -10.39 11.73 -1.70
CA GLY A 270 -9.15 12.25 -2.25
C GLY A 270 -7.92 11.78 -1.49
N LEU A 271 -6.86 11.45 -2.20
CA LEU A 271 -5.50 11.36 -1.67
C LEU A 271 -4.76 12.63 -2.05
N TRP A 272 -4.52 13.49 -1.08
CA TRP A 272 -3.67 14.68 -1.23
C TRP A 272 -2.23 14.30 -0.89
N MET A 273 -1.27 14.77 -1.67
CA MET A 273 0.15 14.46 -1.48
C MET A 273 1.03 15.60 -1.94
N ASP A 274 2.08 15.88 -1.19
CA ASP A 274 3.15 16.81 -1.52
C ASP A 274 4.40 15.99 -1.84
N PRO A 275 4.71 15.76 -3.14
CA PRO A 275 5.90 15.03 -3.55
C PRO A 275 7.14 15.91 -3.48
N ASP A 276 8.21 15.37 -2.89
CA ASP A 276 9.54 15.97 -2.84
C ASP A 276 10.53 14.90 -3.33
N ILE A 277 10.85 14.86 -4.63
CA ILE A 277 11.68 13.78 -5.21
C ILE A 277 13.16 14.13 -5.03
N GLY A 278 13.65 14.01 -3.80
CA GLY A 278 14.94 14.54 -3.42
C GLY A 278 14.82 16.04 -3.25
N CYS A 279 15.33 16.83 -4.20
CA CYS A 279 15.19 18.28 -4.11
C CYS A 279 13.85 18.80 -4.66
N PHE A 280 13.02 19.33 -3.76
CA PHE A 280 11.69 19.87 -4.06
C PHE A 280 11.61 21.03 -5.08
N VAL A 281 12.75 21.61 -5.51
CA VAL A 281 12.76 22.84 -6.32
C VAL A 281 12.57 22.61 -7.81
N ASP A 282 12.68 21.36 -8.28
CA ASP A 282 12.53 21.02 -9.69
C ASP A 282 11.66 19.78 -9.92
N ASP A 283 10.75 19.51 -9.00
CA ASP A 283 9.76 18.45 -9.14
C ASP A 283 8.72 18.75 -10.23
N VAL A 284 8.38 17.68 -10.96
CA VAL A 284 7.42 17.69 -12.05
C VAL A 284 6.37 16.62 -11.80
N ILE A 285 5.11 17.05 -11.75
CA ILE A 285 3.92 16.20 -11.59
C ILE A 285 3.27 15.93 -12.96
N ARG A 286 2.82 14.70 -13.18
CA ARG A 286 2.10 14.29 -14.38
C ARG A 286 1.01 13.28 -14.04
N SER A 287 0.17 12.98 -15.02
CA SER A 287 -0.78 11.89 -14.93
C SER A 287 -0.87 11.08 -16.21
N HIS A 288 -1.49 9.91 -16.12
CA HIS A 288 -1.88 9.11 -17.26
C HIS A 288 -3.23 8.45 -16.97
N SER A 289 -4.30 8.99 -17.56
CA SER A 289 -5.68 8.58 -17.26
C SER A 289 -5.96 7.11 -17.53
N GLU A 290 -5.39 6.53 -18.59
CA GLU A 290 -5.57 5.10 -18.91
C GLU A 290 -5.01 4.14 -17.84
N TYR A 291 -4.05 4.60 -17.03
CA TYR A 291 -3.45 3.78 -15.97
C TYR A 291 -3.96 4.18 -14.58
N ASP A 292 -4.93 5.09 -14.45
CA ASP A 292 -5.36 5.67 -13.17
C ASP A 292 -4.18 6.18 -12.33
N LEU A 293 -3.21 6.79 -13.01
CA LEU A 293 -1.89 7.08 -12.48
C LEU A 293 -1.66 8.58 -12.41
N ALA A 294 -1.12 9.03 -11.28
CA ALA A 294 -0.40 10.28 -11.16
C ALA A 294 1.03 10.00 -10.70
N PHE A 295 2.00 10.80 -11.14
CA PHE A 295 3.40 10.56 -10.80
C PHE A 295 4.21 11.85 -10.73
N ALA A 296 5.23 11.84 -9.87
CA ALA A 296 6.17 12.93 -9.70
C ALA A 296 7.60 12.45 -10.01
N HIS A 297 8.42 13.33 -10.59
CA HIS A 297 9.81 13.06 -10.93
C HIS A 297 10.60 14.38 -11.05
N ASN A 298 11.93 14.31 -10.94
CA ASN A 298 12.78 15.48 -11.18
C ASN A 298 12.72 15.96 -12.63
N PHE A 299 12.77 17.27 -12.83
CA PHE A 299 12.77 17.88 -14.16
C PHE A 299 13.98 17.42 -14.98
N ALA A 300 15.15 17.23 -14.35
CA ALA A 300 16.37 16.80 -14.99
C ALA A 300 17.14 15.78 -14.15
N ALA A 301 18.13 15.16 -14.79
CA ALA A 301 19.11 14.28 -14.17
C ALA A 301 20.53 14.87 -14.35
N PRO A 302 21.33 15.01 -13.28
CA PRO A 302 20.99 14.73 -11.88
C PRO A 302 20.00 15.75 -11.31
N ASP A 303 19.38 15.38 -10.18
CA ASP A 303 18.59 16.26 -9.32
C ASP A 303 19.42 17.47 -8.85
N PHE A 304 18.74 18.53 -8.37
CA PHE A 304 19.34 19.78 -7.96
C PHE A 304 20.20 19.65 -6.70
N GLN A 305 21.50 19.39 -6.90
CA GLN A 305 22.51 19.10 -5.87
C GLN A 305 22.76 20.19 -4.78
N ARG A 306 22.12 21.36 -4.86
CA ARG A 306 22.23 22.42 -3.84
C ARG A 306 20.84 22.76 -3.32
N CYS A 307 20.16 21.74 -2.81
CA CYS A 307 18.82 21.92 -2.30
C CYS A 307 18.78 22.89 -1.11
N PRO A 308 17.79 23.79 -1.02
CA PRO A 308 17.55 24.52 0.22
C PRO A 308 17.38 23.57 1.41
N ALA A 309 17.75 24.02 2.60
CA ALA A 309 17.74 23.23 3.84
C ALA A 309 18.61 21.95 3.83
N GLU A 310 19.53 21.82 2.86
CA GLU A 310 20.45 20.68 2.75
C GLU A 310 19.73 19.32 2.59
N VAL A 311 18.53 19.33 1.98
CA VAL A 311 17.79 18.11 1.63
C VAL A 311 18.60 17.26 0.66
N GLU A 312 18.69 15.96 0.95
CA GLU A 312 19.39 14.99 0.10
C GLU A 312 18.72 14.86 -1.27
N SER A 313 19.54 14.85 -2.32
CA SER A 313 19.09 14.86 -3.72
C SER A 313 19.51 13.58 -4.45
N PHE A 314 18.76 13.16 -5.46
CA PHE A 314 19.13 12.00 -6.26
C PHE A 314 20.32 12.29 -7.20
N ASP A 315 21.12 11.26 -7.51
CA ASP A 315 22.21 11.38 -8.49
C ASP A 315 21.81 10.84 -9.88
N THR A 316 22.71 10.98 -10.86
CA THR A 316 22.46 10.53 -12.25
C THR A 316 22.16 9.04 -12.40
N THR A 317 22.54 8.21 -11.43
CA THR A 317 22.38 6.75 -11.47
C THR A 317 21.24 6.25 -10.60
N THR A 318 20.72 7.10 -9.72
CA THR A 318 19.70 6.78 -8.71
C THR A 318 18.41 7.56 -8.89
N ASN A 319 18.26 8.36 -9.97
CA ASN A 319 17.03 9.11 -10.26
C ASN A 319 15.78 8.25 -10.09
N ALA A 320 14.79 8.83 -9.42
CA ALA A 320 13.55 8.16 -9.07
C ALA A 320 12.33 8.89 -9.66
N ALA A 321 11.23 8.16 -9.77
CA ALA A 321 9.90 8.75 -9.78
C ALA A 321 9.04 8.10 -8.71
N LEU A 322 8.14 8.88 -8.12
CA LEU A 322 7.04 8.40 -7.31
C LEU A 322 5.82 8.21 -8.20
N GLY A 323 5.30 6.98 -8.28
CA GLY A 323 4.00 6.68 -8.87
C GLY A 323 2.94 6.53 -7.78
N VAL A 324 1.77 7.12 -8.03
CA VAL A 324 0.57 7.02 -7.19
C VAL A 324 -0.59 6.58 -8.06
N LYS A 325 -1.08 5.36 -7.84
CA LYS A 325 -2.11 4.72 -8.68
C LYS A 325 -3.33 4.33 -7.89
N VAL A 326 -4.52 4.56 -8.44
CA VAL A 326 -5.74 3.88 -7.97
C VAL A 326 -5.71 2.44 -8.50
N VAL A 327 -5.60 1.47 -7.60
CA VAL A 327 -5.55 0.03 -7.96
C VAL A 327 -6.87 -0.70 -7.71
N ASP A 328 -7.70 -0.14 -6.83
CA ASP A 328 -9.06 -0.61 -6.56
C ASP A 328 -9.94 0.58 -6.15
N SER A 329 -11.20 0.55 -6.54
CA SER A 329 -12.16 1.63 -6.29
C SER A 329 -13.59 1.09 -6.28
N PRO A 330 -14.54 1.79 -5.64
CA PRO A 330 -15.94 1.41 -5.71
C PRO A 330 -16.44 1.42 -7.16
N SER A 331 -17.40 0.54 -7.45
CA SER A 331 -18.09 0.57 -8.74
C SER A 331 -19.07 1.75 -8.83
N GLY A 332 -19.17 2.34 -10.01
CA GLY A 332 -20.18 3.31 -10.35
C GLY A 332 -21.56 2.69 -10.56
N PRO A 333 -22.58 3.50 -10.87
CA PRO A 333 -23.95 3.02 -11.12
C PRO A 333 -24.10 2.05 -12.31
N ASP A 334 -23.13 2.02 -13.22
CA ASP A 334 -23.02 1.10 -14.35
C ASP A 334 -22.35 -0.23 -14.00
N GLY A 335 -21.81 -0.35 -12.78
CA GLY A 335 -21.11 -1.54 -12.28
C GLY A 335 -19.61 -1.55 -12.55
N GLU A 336 -19.10 -0.59 -13.33
CA GLU A 336 -17.66 -0.49 -13.63
C GLU A 336 -16.91 0.22 -12.51
N PRO A 337 -15.64 -0.13 -12.23
CA PRO A 337 -14.81 0.61 -11.26
C PRO A 337 -14.73 2.09 -11.63
N LEU A 338 -14.85 2.98 -10.63
CA LEU A 338 -14.76 4.43 -10.84
C LEU A 338 -13.35 4.89 -11.25
N GLY A 339 -12.31 4.16 -10.82
CA GLY A 339 -10.91 4.48 -11.10
C GLY A 339 -10.49 5.85 -10.55
N LEU A 340 -9.50 6.46 -11.20
CA LEU A 340 -9.08 7.83 -10.93
C LEU A 340 -10.07 8.81 -11.58
N ALA A 341 -11.07 9.25 -10.83
CA ALA A 341 -12.12 10.11 -11.36
C ALA A 341 -11.64 11.53 -11.66
N LYS A 342 -10.80 12.10 -10.80
CA LYS A 342 -10.17 13.43 -11.01
C LYS A 342 -8.72 13.40 -10.58
N PHE A 343 -7.87 14.10 -11.33
CA PHE A 343 -6.52 14.44 -10.90
C PHE A 343 -6.27 15.93 -11.02
N MET A 344 -6.06 16.57 -9.88
CA MET A 344 -5.81 17.99 -9.76
C MET A 344 -4.49 18.26 -9.03
N THR A 345 -4.01 19.49 -9.13
CA THR A 345 -2.85 19.97 -8.40
C THR A 345 -3.16 21.27 -7.66
N ALA A 346 -2.25 21.71 -6.80
CA ALA A 346 -2.20 23.07 -6.27
C ALA A 346 -0.79 23.63 -6.51
N THR A 347 -0.69 24.92 -6.83
CA THR A 347 0.61 25.60 -6.91
C THR A 347 0.96 26.26 -5.59
N SER A 348 2.26 26.43 -5.33
CA SER A 348 2.74 27.22 -4.20
C SER A 348 2.28 28.69 -4.30
N GLY A 349 2.20 29.37 -3.16
CA GLY A 349 1.61 30.71 -3.02
C GLY A 349 2.33 31.85 -3.75
N ASN A 350 3.46 31.57 -4.42
CA ASN A 350 4.19 32.56 -5.24
C ASN A 350 3.64 32.68 -6.68
N CYS A 351 2.55 31.97 -7.00
CA CYS A 351 1.83 32.10 -8.26
C CYS A 351 0.86 33.29 -8.30
N ASP A 352 1.40 34.50 -8.34
CA ASP A 352 0.58 35.72 -8.47
C ASP A 352 -0.15 35.82 -9.83
N TYR A 353 0.21 34.99 -10.82
CA TYR A 353 -0.33 35.08 -12.18
C TYR A 353 -1.74 34.48 -12.33
N ILE A 354 -2.10 33.43 -11.57
CA ILE A 354 -3.44 32.83 -11.56
C ILE A 354 -3.80 32.38 -10.15
N SER A 355 -4.42 33.25 -9.35
CA SER A 355 -4.81 32.95 -7.97
C SER A 355 -5.71 31.72 -7.83
N ALA A 356 -6.46 31.35 -8.87
CA ALA A 356 -7.34 30.18 -8.88
C ALA A 356 -6.58 28.84 -8.79
N LEU A 357 -5.29 28.81 -9.17
CA LEU A 357 -4.42 27.62 -9.14
C LEU A 357 -3.78 27.36 -7.78
N THR A 358 -3.72 28.38 -6.92
CA THR A 358 -3.14 28.26 -5.58
C THR A 358 -3.90 27.26 -4.71
N SER A 359 -3.26 26.82 -3.63
CA SER A 359 -3.88 25.94 -2.62
C SER A 359 -5.31 26.38 -2.27
N PRO A 360 -6.31 25.49 -2.42
CA PRO A 360 -7.70 25.85 -2.14
C PRO A 360 -7.88 26.15 -0.65
N SER A 361 -8.75 27.11 -0.35
CA SER A 361 -9.13 27.46 1.03
C SER A 361 -10.64 27.61 1.17
N GLY A 362 -11.17 27.08 2.27
CA GLY A 362 -12.60 27.00 2.54
C GLY A 362 -13.28 25.80 1.86
N PRO A 363 -14.47 25.40 2.37
CA PRO A 363 -15.10 24.13 1.99
C PRO A 363 -15.46 24.06 0.50
N GLU A 364 -16.01 25.13 -0.08
CA GLU A 364 -16.39 25.17 -1.50
C GLU A 364 -15.21 24.98 -2.45
N ASN A 365 -14.07 25.60 -2.15
CA ASN A 365 -12.88 25.49 -3.01
C ASN A 365 -12.19 24.13 -2.87
N ILE A 366 -12.15 23.56 -1.67
CA ILE A 366 -11.61 22.22 -1.44
C ILE A 366 -12.48 21.18 -2.15
N TYR A 367 -13.80 21.26 -1.98
CA TYR A 367 -14.73 20.39 -2.69
C TYR A 367 -14.73 20.61 -4.21
N GLY A 368 -14.53 21.85 -4.67
CA GLY A 368 -14.29 22.17 -6.07
C GLY A 368 -13.05 21.44 -6.59
N ARG A 369 -11.95 21.46 -5.84
CA ARG A 369 -10.69 20.79 -6.21
C ARG A 369 -10.86 19.28 -6.36
N LEU A 370 -11.54 18.63 -5.41
CA LEU A 370 -11.87 17.19 -5.48
C LEU A 370 -12.68 16.81 -6.73
N ARG A 371 -13.37 17.79 -7.35
CA ARG A 371 -14.26 17.60 -8.49
C ARG A 371 -13.71 18.12 -9.82
N GLY A 372 -12.46 18.59 -9.86
CA GLY A 372 -11.85 19.13 -11.08
C GLY A 372 -12.18 20.60 -11.37
N TYR A 373 -12.44 21.40 -10.32
CA TYR A 373 -12.67 22.84 -10.44
C TYR A 373 -11.59 23.65 -9.71
N TRP A 374 -11.21 24.76 -10.31
CA TRP A 374 -10.33 25.77 -9.71
C TRP A 374 -11.08 26.66 -8.72
N SER A 375 -10.36 27.43 -7.91
CA SER A 375 -10.95 28.24 -6.83
C SER A 375 -11.82 29.42 -7.32
N ASP A 376 -11.82 29.71 -8.62
CA ASP A 376 -12.73 30.69 -9.25
C ASP A 376 -13.99 30.02 -9.84
N GLY A 377 -14.17 28.72 -9.63
CA GLY A 377 -15.29 27.92 -10.11
C GLY A 377 -15.15 27.46 -11.57
N SER A 378 -14.05 27.78 -12.26
CA SER A 378 -13.80 27.27 -13.60
C SER A 378 -13.40 25.79 -13.57
N ALA A 379 -13.84 25.02 -14.55
CA ALA A 379 -13.44 23.63 -14.71
C ALA A 379 -11.98 23.52 -15.19
N LEU A 380 -11.30 22.46 -14.81
CA LEU A 380 -10.03 22.03 -15.41
C LEU A 380 -10.20 21.88 -16.93
N ARG A 381 -9.20 22.34 -17.69
CA ARG A 381 -9.15 22.26 -19.15
C ARG A 381 -7.87 21.58 -19.63
N PHE A 382 -7.94 20.97 -20.81
CA PHE A 382 -6.79 20.32 -21.42
C PHE A 382 -5.73 21.35 -21.89
N GLY A 383 -4.45 21.03 -21.71
CA GLY A 383 -3.34 21.88 -22.12
C GLY A 383 -3.13 23.13 -21.26
N GLY A 384 -2.12 23.95 -21.60
CA GLY A 384 -1.82 25.16 -20.86
C GLY A 384 -1.44 24.87 -19.41
N ALA A 385 -1.89 25.73 -18.49
CA ALA A 385 -1.83 25.53 -17.04
C ALA A 385 -3.06 24.79 -16.49
N GLY A 386 -3.92 24.25 -17.36
CA GLY A 386 -5.20 23.65 -16.98
C GLY A 386 -6.33 24.63 -16.66
N HIS A 387 -6.10 25.94 -16.81
CA HIS A 387 -7.05 27.02 -16.54
C HIS A 387 -7.22 27.92 -17.76
N TRP A 388 -8.37 28.57 -17.89
CA TRP A 388 -8.77 29.28 -19.12
C TRP A 388 -7.75 30.30 -19.61
N ASP A 389 -7.16 30.00 -20.76
CA ASP A 389 -6.40 30.95 -21.57
C ASP A 389 -6.51 30.61 -23.08
N SER A 390 -5.85 31.40 -23.94
CA SER A 390 -5.85 31.19 -25.40
C SER A 390 -5.17 29.91 -25.88
N THR A 391 -4.52 29.17 -24.99
CA THR A 391 -3.78 27.94 -25.25
C THR A 391 -4.49 26.69 -24.72
N THR A 392 -5.58 26.82 -23.96
CA THR A 392 -6.32 25.65 -23.42
C THR A 392 -7.38 25.07 -24.37
N GLY A 393 -7.57 23.75 -24.29
CA GLY A 393 -8.55 22.94 -24.99
C GLY A 393 -9.86 22.74 -24.20
N PRO A 394 -10.65 21.70 -24.50
CA PRO A 394 -11.92 21.41 -23.80
C PRO A 394 -11.71 21.06 -22.30
N PRO A 395 -12.78 21.03 -21.49
CA PRO A 395 -12.70 20.50 -20.13
C PRO A 395 -12.12 19.08 -20.09
N THR A 396 -11.33 18.80 -19.06
CA THR A 396 -10.74 17.47 -18.80
C THR A 396 -10.75 17.19 -17.30
N ASP A 397 -10.52 15.93 -16.95
CA ASP A 397 -10.58 15.43 -15.57
C ASP A 397 -9.21 15.22 -14.95
N HIS A 398 -8.15 15.22 -15.75
CA HIS A 398 -6.79 14.91 -15.32
C HIS A 398 -5.82 15.99 -15.82
N ILE A 399 -5.22 16.72 -14.88
CA ILE A 399 -4.21 17.72 -15.24
C ILE A 399 -2.90 17.03 -15.64
N PHE A 400 -2.20 17.57 -16.63
CA PHE A 400 -0.92 17.04 -17.11
C PHE A 400 -0.98 15.59 -17.62
N ASP A 401 -2.16 15.17 -18.11
CA ASP A 401 -2.38 13.84 -18.67
C ASP A 401 -1.51 13.60 -19.90
N GLN A 402 -0.71 12.54 -19.85
CA GLN A 402 0.21 12.13 -20.90
C GLN A 402 -0.42 11.17 -21.93
N ARG A 403 -1.68 10.76 -21.73
CA ARG A 403 -2.41 9.98 -22.72
C ARG A 403 -2.60 10.75 -24.03
N GLU A 404 -2.90 12.04 -23.90
CA GLU A 404 -3.13 12.94 -25.03
C GLU A 404 -1.84 13.69 -25.37
N THR A 405 -1.19 13.30 -26.47
CA THR A 405 0.09 13.86 -26.92
C THR A 405 -0.05 14.94 -27.99
N GLU A 406 -1.28 15.34 -28.33
CA GLU A 406 -1.55 16.39 -29.32
C GLU A 406 -1.72 17.77 -28.68
N ALA A 407 -1.59 18.82 -29.50
CA ALA A 407 -1.81 20.19 -29.05
C ALA A 407 -3.28 20.42 -28.63
N PRO A 408 -3.53 21.25 -27.60
CA PRO A 408 -2.55 22.07 -26.88
C PRO A 408 -1.69 21.31 -25.86
N GLU A 409 -0.40 21.64 -25.85
CA GLU A 409 0.54 21.05 -24.89
C GLU A 409 0.31 21.56 -23.47
N TRP A 410 0.57 20.70 -22.50
CA TRP A 410 0.71 21.07 -21.09
C TRP A 410 1.99 21.88 -20.90
N PHE A 411 1.88 23.02 -20.22
CA PHE A 411 3.04 23.83 -19.89
C PHE A 411 3.32 23.77 -18.39
N TYR A 412 4.61 23.85 -18.05
CA TYR A 412 5.11 23.98 -16.69
C TYR A 412 5.70 25.38 -16.54
N TRP A 413 5.17 26.15 -15.59
CA TRP A 413 5.72 27.45 -15.26
C TRP A 413 6.76 27.19 -14.19
N ARG A 414 8.05 27.33 -14.50
CA ARG A 414 9.14 27.15 -13.51
C ARG A 414 9.01 28.05 -12.26
N GLN A 415 8.22 29.12 -12.36
CA GLN A 415 7.91 30.03 -11.23
C GLN A 415 6.64 29.62 -10.46
N CYS A 416 5.96 28.58 -10.92
CA CYS A 416 4.65 28.11 -10.50
C CYS A 416 4.60 26.59 -10.54
N LEU A 417 5.57 25.96 -9.87
CA LEU A 417 5.62 24.51 -9.79
C LEU A 417 4.37 24.02 -9.04
N ALA A 418 3.81 22.95 -9.59
CA ALA A 418 2.81 22.14 -8.93
C ALA A 418 3.45 21.61 -7.65
N ASP A 419 2.84 21.95 -6.51
CA ASP A 419 3.34 21.70 -5.16
C ASP A 419 2.70 20.43 -4.58
N ALA A 420 1.52 20.06 -5.09
CA ALA A 420 0.79 18.92 -4.57
C ALA A 420 -0.02 18.21 -5.64
N MET A 421 -0.24 16.92 -5.41
CA MET A 421 -1.09 16.00 -6.14
C MET A 421 -2.40 15.81 -5.37
N LEU A 422 -3.53 15.78 -6.08
CA LEU A 422 -4.83 15.37 -5.51
C LEU A 422 -5.50 14.37 -6.45
N LEU A 423 -5.50 13.10 -6.06
CA LEU A 423 -6.17 12.02 -6.76
C LEU A 423 -7.53 11.79 -6.13
N SER A 424 -8.62 11.88 -6.89
CA SER A 424 -9.98 11.72 -6.34
C SER A 424 -10.71 10.53 -6.97
N VAL A 425 -11.40 9.76 -6.14
CA VAL A 425 -12.33 8.68 -6.52
C VAL A 425 -13.76 9.16 -6.23
N GLY A 426 -14.65 9.05 -7.20
CA GLY A 426 -16.06 9.47 -7.09
C GLY A 426 -16.70 9.81 -8.44
N PRO A 427 -17.93 10.36 -8.45
CA PRO A 427 -18.75 10.63 -7.27
C PRO A 427 -19.28 9.35 -6.63
N LEU A 428 -19.35 9.36 -5.31
CA LEU A 428 -19.91 8.32 -4.47
C LEU A 428 -21.20 8.84 -3.81
N LYS A 429 -22.05 7.90 -3.44
CA LYS A 429 -23.19 8.14 -2.56
C LYS A 429 -22.98 7.32 -1.29
N PHE A 430 -23.28 7.92 -0.14
CA PHE A 430 -23.25 7.24 1.14
C PHE A 430 -24.56 7.45 1.88
N ALA A 431 -25.39 6.42 1.99
CA ALA A 431 -26.44 6.35 2.99
C ALA A 431 -25.84 6.23 4.41
N PRO A 432 -26.62 6.54 5.47
CA PRO A 432 -26.21 6.25 6.84
C PRO A 432 -25.81 4.78 7.01
N GLY A 433 -24.61 4.54 7.55
CA GLY A 433 -24.01 3.21 7.73
C GLY A 433 -23.38 2.60 6.48
N GLU A 434 -23.44 3.28 5.32
CA GLU A 434 -22.83 2.77 4.08
C GLU A 434 -21.31 2.94 4.11
N SER A 435 -20.60 1.93 3.58
CA SER A 435 -19.16 1.91 3.48
C SER A 435 -18.72 1.71 2.03
N HIS A 436 -17.71 2.46 1.62
CA HIS A 436 -17.01 2.30 0.35
C HIS A 436 -15.51 2.11 0.61
N ARG A 437 -14.82 1.41 -0.30
CA ARG A 437 -13.40 1.09 -0.19
C ARG A 437 -12.66 1.54 -1.45
N ALA A 438 -11.53 2.20 -1.29
CA ALA A 438 -10.60 2.49 -2.36
C ALA A 438 -9.16 2.14 -1.93
N THR A 439 -8.33 1.73 -2.89
CA THR A 439 -6.94 1.37 -2.63
C THR A 439 -6.01 2.15 -3.56
N PHE A 440 -5.04 2.83 -2.95
CA PHE A 440 -3.99 3.56 -3.66
C PHE A 440 -2.66 2.81 -3.52
N ALA A 441 -1.95 2.58 -4.63
CA ALA A 441 -0.58 2.09 -4.62
C ALA A 441 0.40 3.26 -4.72
N LEU A 442 1.33 3.35 -3.79
CA LEU A 442 2.49 4.24 -3.85
C LEU A 442 3.71 3.40 -4.19
N TYR A 443 4.48 3.81 -5.19
CA TYR A 443 5.64 3.03 -5.63
C TYR A 443 6.77 3.89 -6.18
N ALA A 444 8.00 3.42 -6.01
CA ALA A 444 9.18 4.05 -6.59
C ALA A 444 9.57 3.38 -7.90
N VAL A 445 10.01 4.16 -8.88
CA VAL A 445 10.68 3.67 -10.09
C VAL A 445 12.10 4.23 -10.09
N MET A 446 13.07 3.35 -9.80
CA MET A 446 14.47 3.73 -9.63
C MET A 446 15.28 3.59 -10.93
N GLY A 447 16.32 4.42 -11.06
CA GLY A 447 17.27 4.36 -12.18
C GLY A 447 16.66 4.86 -13.50
N LEU A 448 15.80 5.88 -13.43
CA LEU A 448 15.18 6.44 -14.62
C LEU A 448 16.22 7.04 -15.57
N GLU A 449 16.17 6.60 -16.84
CA GLU A 449 16.94 7.21 -17.92
C GLU A 449 16.28 8.50 -18.39
N PHE A 450 17.07 9.57 -18.53
CA PHE A 450 16.63 10.84 -19.06
C PHE A 450 17.14 11.04 -20.49
N ARG A 451 16.26 11.50 -21.39
CA ARG A 451 16.60 11.95 -22.74
C ARG A 451 16.02 13.34 -22.95
N GLU A 452 16.88 14.29 -23.35
CA GLU A 452 16.47 15.69 -23.60
C GLU A 452 15.66 16.30 -22.44
N GLU A 453 16.14 16.11 -21.20
CA GLU A 453 15.49 16.63 -19.98
C GLU A 453 14.06 16.07 -19.75
N ARG A 454 13.81 14.83 -20.17
CA ARG A 454 12.58 14.08 -19.86
C ARG A 454 12.92 12.63 -19.49
N PRO A 455 12.34 12.07 -18.43
CA PRO A 455 12.49 10.65 -18.15
C PRO A 455 11.74 9.80 -19.19
N GLU A 456 12.18 8.56 -19.37
CA GLU A 456 11.46 7.58 -20.19
C GLU A 456 10.16 7.13 -19.50
N TYR A 457 9.06 7.87 -19.73
CA TYR A 457 7.77 7.65 -19.07
C TYR A 457 7.19 6.24 -19.27
N ASP A 458 7.51 5.56 -20.39
CA ASP A 458 7.09 4.18 -20.65
C ASP A 458 7.53 3.23 -19.53
N THR A 459 8.66 3.48 -18.88
CA THR A 459 9.12 2.70 -17.71
C THR A 459 8.17 2.86 -16.53
N ILE A 460 7.68 4.09 -16.27
CA ILE A 460 6.73 4.39 -15.21
C ILE A 460 5.36 3.73 -15.49
N TYR A 461 4.90 3.80 -16.75
CA TYR A 461 3.62 3.21 -17.16
C TYR A 461 3.63 1.69 -17.07
N ARG A 462 4.71 1.05 -17.51
CA ARG A 462 4.88 -0.40 -17.38
C ARG A 462 4.92 -0.84 -15.92
N ALA A 463 5.61 -0.08 -15.05
CA ALA A 463 5.61 -0.36 -13.63
C ALA A 463 4.19 -0.29 -13.05
N SER A 464 3.42 0.73 -13.44
CA SER A 464 2.01 0.89 -13.09
C SER A 464 1.16 -0.33 -13.44
N ALA A 465 1.31 -0.84 -14.67
CA ALA A 465 0.57 -2.01 -15.16
C ALA A 465 0.99 -3.34 -14.49
N VAL A 466 2.23 -3.43 -14.00
CA VAL A 466 2.69 -4.57 -13.20
C VAL A 466 2.10 -4.51 -11.80
N ILE A 467 2.10 -3.33 -11.18
CA ILE A 467 1.56 -3.12 -9.83
C ILE A 467 0.06 -3.39 -9.79
N GLN A 468 -0.70 -2.99 -10.81
CA GLN A 468 -2.12 -3.33 -10.93
C GLN A 468 -2.34 -4.84 -10.88
N ARG A 469 -1.68 -5.58 -11.77
CA ARG A 469 -1.83 -7.05 -11.87
C ARG A 469 -1.42 -7.75 -10.60
N ALA A 470 -0.32 -7.31 -10.01
CA ALA A 470 0.16 -7.92 -8.79
C ALA A 470 -0.74 -7.65 -7.59
N HIS A 471 -1.38 -6.47 -7.52
CA HIS A 471 -2.42 -6.20 -6.54
C HIS A 471 -3.64 -7.12 -6.73
N GLU A 472 -4.09 -7.32 -7.97
CA GLU A 472 -5.21 -8.22 -8.31
C GLU A 472 -4.90 -9.67 -7.89
N GLU A 473 -3.73 -10.20 -8.29
CA GLU A 473 -3.26 -11.54 -7.94
C GLU A 473 -3.15 -11.71 -6.41
N LEU A 474 -2.65 -10.69 -5.71
CA LEU A 474 -2.58 -10.69 -4.26
C LEU A 474 -3.98 -10.76 -3.65
N VAL A 475 -4.91 -9.91 -4.07
CA VAL A 475 -6.29 -9.92 -3.53
C VAL A 475 -6.96 -11.27 -3.76
N GLU A 476 -6.88 -11.82 -4.97
CA GLU A 476 -7.48 -13.11 -5.31
C GLU A 476 -6.89 -14.25 -4.46
N THR A 477 -5.58 -14.30 -4.31
CA THR A 477 -4.89 -15.31 -3.50
C THR A 477 -5.36 -15.27 -2.05
N ARG A 478 -5.48 -14.05 -1.49
CA ARG A 478 -5.86 -13.87 -0.08
C ARG A 478 -7.32 -14.18 0.18
N GLN A 479 -8.20 -13.87 -0.78
CA GLN A 479 -9.60 -14.29 -0.73
C GLN A 479 -9.72 -15.82 -0.77
N ALA A 480 -8.95 -16.49 -1.65
CA ALA A 480 -8.95 -17.95 -1.72
C ALA A 480 -8.43 -18.60 -0.43
N GLU A 481 -7.38 -18.04 0.19
CA GLU A 481 -6.86 -18.48 1.48
C GLU A 481 -7.90 -18.35 2.60
N ALA A 482 -8.61 -17.21 2.65
CA ALA A 482 -9.66 -16.94 3.62
C ALA A 482 -10.88 -17.85 3.46
N MET A 483 -11.23 -18.20 2.23
CA MET A 483 -12.37 -19.07 1.92
C MET A 483 -12.05 -20.56 2.03
N SER A 484 -10.78 -20.95 2.19
CA SER A 484 -10.40 -22.34 2.31
C SER A 484 -10.82 -22.87 3.68
N PRO A 485 -11.89 -23.70 3.77
CA PRO A 485 -12.33 -24.20 5.05
C PRO A 485 -11.23 -25.07 5.63
N TYR A 486 -11.02 -24.95 6.92
CA TYR A 486 -10.14 -25.87 7.57
C TYR A 486 -10.66 -27.32 7.39
N PRO A 487 -9.79 -28.28 7.03
CA PRO A 487 -10.24 -29.65 6.80
C PRO A 487 -10.89 -30.22 8.09
N PRO A 488 -12.00 -30.98 7.98
CA PRO A 488 -12.64 -31.59 9.12
C PRO A 488 -11.65 -32.41 9.95
N LEU A 489 -11.72 -32.32 11.28
CA LEU A 489 -10.92 -33.16 12.20
C LEU A 489 -11.04 -34.65 11.87
N ASP A 490 -12.21 -35.11 11.42
CA ASP A 490 -12.45 -36.52 11.04
C ASP A 490 -11.78 -36.93 9.72
N THR A 491 -11.29 -35.97 8.92
CA THR A 491 -10.39 -36.24 7.78
C THR A 491 -8.91 -36.25 8.18
N LEU A 492 -8.59 -35.83 9.41
CA LEU A 492 -7.30 -36.00 10.07
C LEU A 492 -7.29 -37.27 10.96
N GLY A 493 -8.08 -38.28 10.60
CA GLY A 493 -8.02 -39.58 11.25
C GLY A 493 -6.74 -40.30 10.85
N GLU A 494 -5.70 -40.25 11.69
CA GLU A 494 -4.44 -41.04 11.62
C GLU A 494 -3.74 -41.19 10.25
N GLU A 495 -4.16 -40.52 9.19
CA GLU A 495 -3.43 -40.44 7.94
C GLU A 495 -2.52 -39.22 8.00
N SER A 496 -1.31 -39.48 8.49
CA SER A 496 -0.19 -38.57 8.41
C SER A 496 -0.11 -37.91 7.01
N ILE A 497 -0.23 -36.58 6.96
CA ILE A 497 -0.30 -35.81 5.71
C ILE A 497 1.00 -36.07 4.93
N PHE A 498 0.88 -36.61 3.70
CA PHE A 498 2.04 -36.75 2.81
C PHE A 498 2.48 -35.38 2.29
N ALA A 499 3.30 -34.68 3.08
CA ALA A 499 3.81 -33.34 2.80
C ALA A 499 5.34 -33.27 2.94
N PRO A 500 6.11 -34.09 2.20
CA PRO A 500 7.57 -34.13 2.32
C PRO A 500 8.23 -32.77 2.10
N VAL A 501 9.24 -32.45 2.92
CA VAL A 501 9.98 -31.17 2.89
C VAL A 501 11.48 -31.44 2.70
N PRO A 502 12.10 -30.91 1.62
CA PRO A 502 13.55 -30.98 1.43
C PRO A 502 14.29 -29.99 2.32
N LEU A 503 15.24 -30.47 3.14
CA LEU A 503 16.06 -29.64 4.04
C LEU A 503 17.55 -30.05 3.98
N PRO A 504 18.49 -29.10 4.08
CA PRO A 504 18.26 -27.66 4.10
C PRO A 504 17.85 -27.14 2.72
N ASN A 505 17.11 -26.03 2.71
CA ASN A 505 16.79 -25.28 1.50
C ASN A 505 16.91 -23.77 1.82
N PRO A 506 17.91 -23.05 1.30
CA PRO A 506 18.86 -23.44 0.26
C PRO A 506 19.85 -24.56 0.65
N THR A 507 20.40 -25.28 -0.33
CA THR A 507 21.39 -26.37 -0.14
C THR A 507 22.71 -26.15 -0.88
N SER A 508 23.82 -26.61 -0.29
CA SER A 508 25.14 -26.74 -0.95
C SER A 508 25.30 -28.03 -1.76
N GLY A 509 24.29 -28.90 -1.76
CA GLY A 509 24.25 -30.15 -2.52
C GLY A 509 23.38 -31.18 -1.80
N PRO A 510 23.84 -31.72 -0.66
CA PRO A 510 23.09 -32.70 0.12
C PRO A 510 21.82 -32.12 0.73
N LEU A 511 20.72 -32.88 0.67
CA LEU A 511 19.47 -32.58 1.33
C LEU A 511 18.74 -33.87 1.75
N GLN A 512 18.00 -33.79 2.83
CA GLN A 512 17.14 -34.85 3.36
C GLN A 512 15.69 -34.48 3.10
N ILE A 513 14.88 -35.45 2.68
CA ILE A 513 13.44 -35.24 2.56
C ILE A 513 12.79 -35.68 3.86
N LEU A 514 12.40 -34.72 4.71
CA LEU A 514 11.62 -35.01 5.89
C LEU A 514 10.18 -35.27 5.47
N ASN A 515 9.72 -36.52 5.64
CA ASN A 515 8.34 -36.87 5.41
C ASN A 515 7.60 -36.88 6.76
N PRO A 516 6.63 -36.00 7.00
CA PRO A 516 5.78 -36.08 8.20
C PRO A 516 4.80 -37.27 8.13
N SER A 517 4.79 -38.00 7.01
CA SER A 517 4.01 -39.21 6.79
C SER A 517 4.79 -40.50 6.97
N ASP A 518 4.12 -41.54 7.49
CA ASP A 518 4.64 -42.92 7.50
C ASP A 518 4.67 -43.56 6.10
N GLN A 519 4.11 -42.87 5.09
CA GLN A 519 4.14 -43.35 3.71
C GLN A 519 5.55 -43.33 3.13
N ALA A 520 5.96 -44.43 2.52
CA ALA A 520 7.22 -44.48 1.81
C ALA A 520 7.17 -43.57 0.57
N ILE A 521 8.18 -42.72 0.42
CA ILE A 521 8.48 -42.05 -0.83
C ILE A 521 9.05 -43.11 -1.76
N VAL A 522 8.50 -43.23 -2.96
CA VAL A 522 8.90 -44.22 -3.97
C VAL A 522 9.63 -43.58 -5.16
N GLN A 523 9.45 -42.28 -5.37
CA GLN A 523 10.05 -41.54 -6.47
C GLN A 523 10.35 -40.09 -6.09
N ILE A 524 11.51 -39.59 -6.53
CA ILE A 524 11.88 -38.18 -6.48
C ILE A 524 12.42 -37.79 -7.85
N SER A 525 11.76 -36.86 -8.55
CA SER A 525 12.20 -36.34 -9.84
C SER A 525 12.57 -34.87 -9.71
N VAL A 526 13.78 -34.50 -10.12
CA VAL A 526 14.33 -33.15 -10.03
C VAL A 526 14.36 -32.52 -11.42
N TYR A 527 13.76 -31.34 -11.55
CA TYR A 527 13.66 -30.57 -12.77
C TYR A 527 14.47 -29.28 -12.67
N ASP A 528 15.18 -28.93 -13.74
CA ASP A 528 15.78 -27.61 -13.87
C ASP A 528 14.72 -26.54 -14.23
N ALA A 529 15.12 -25.27 -14.23
CA ALA A 529 14.24 -24.15 -14.58
C ALA A 529 13.69 -24.19 -16.03
N ALA A 530 14.27 -25.03 -16.90
CA ALA A 530 13.77 -25.26 -18.25
C ALA A 530 12.78 -26.45 -18.33
N GLY A 531 12.42 -27.05 -17.18
CA GLY A 531 11.49 -28.18 -17.09
C GLY A 531 12.10 -29.51 -17.51
N ARG A 532 13.43 -29.63 -17.59
CA ARG A 532 14.10 -30.89 -17.93
C ARG A 532 14.43 -31.67 -16.66
N ILE A 533 14.20 -32.97 -16.68
CA ILE A 533 14.63 -33.85 -15.59
C ILE A 533 16.15 -33.91 -15.57
N VAL A 534 16.76 -33.49 -14.46
CA VAL A 534 18.21 -33.46 -14.25
C VAL A 534 18.68 -34.53 -13.26
N ARG A 535 17.78 -35.05 -12.43
CA ARG A 535 18.05 -36.17 -11.51
C ARG A 535 16.76 -36.91 -11.18
N GLU A 536 16.87 -38.21 -10.96
CA GLU A 536 15.76 -39.03 -10.52
C GLU A 536 16.25 -40.07 -9.51
N VAL A 537 15.49 -40.25 -8.43
CA VAL A 537 15.72 -41.26 -7.40
C VAL A 537 14.48 -42.13 -7.32
N ILE A 538 14.65 -43.43 -7.50
CA ILE A 538 13.57 -44.43 -7.40
C ILE A 538 13.94 -45.40 -6.30
N GLY A 539 13.04 -45.62 -5.36
CA GLY A 539 13.25 -46.51 -4.22
C GLY A 539 12.28 -46.18 -3.09
N SER A 540 11.93 -47.18 -2.29
CA SER A 540 11.00 -47.02 -1.15
C SER A 540 11.77 -46.62 0.10
N SER A 541 11.57 -45.38 0.58
CA SER A 541 12.14 -44.88 1.83
C SER A 541 11.23 -43.83 2.46
N VAL A 542 11.11 -43.83 3.78
CA VAL A 542 10.42 -42.78 4.55
C VAL A 542 11.31 -41.55 4.81
N LEU A 543 12.63 -41.67 4.63
CA LEU A 543 13.58 -40.58 4.86
C LEU A 543 14.71 -40.60 3.81
N PRO A 544 14.41 -40.38 2.52
CA PRO A 544 15.42 -40.43 1.47
C PRO A 544 16.36 -39.23 1.54
N GLU A 545 17.63 -39.50 1.25
CA GLU A 545 18.64 -38.48 0.96
C GLU A 545 18.63 -38.19 -0.54
N LEU A 546 18.75 -36.92 -0.89
CA LEU A 546 18.97 -36.44 -2.25
C LEU A 546 20.24 -35.59 -2.23
N ASP A 547 21.12 -35.80 -3.20
CA ASP A 547 22.28 -34.94 -3.36
C ASP A 547 22.16 -34.21 -4.69
N LEU A 548 22.30 -32.89 -4.66
CA LEU A 548 22.34 -32.01 -5.83
C LEU A 548 23.78 -31.55 -6.12
N THR A 549 24.78 -32.13 -5.46
CA THR A 549 26.19 -31.89 -5.76
C THR A 549 26.48 -32.21 -7.23
N GLY A 550 27.18 -31.28 -7.89
CA GLY A 550 27.49 -31.37 -9.32
C GLY A 550 26.44 -30.74 -10.24
N LEU A 551 25.29 -30.31 -9.74
CA LEU A 551 24.35 -29.48 -10.51
C LEU A 551 24.73 -27.99 -10.37
N PRO A 552 24.48 -27.15 -11.41
CA PRO A 552 24.69 -25.71 -11.33
C PRO A 552 23.88 -25.06 -10.19
N ALA A 553 24.39 -23.96 -9.64
CA ALA A 553 23.61 -23.12 -8.74
C ALA A 553 22.36 -22.61 -9.47
N GLY A 554 21.22 -22.61 -8.79
CA GLY A 554 19.93 -22.24 -9.39
C GLY A 554 18.73 -22.85 -8.67
N VAL A 555 17.54 -22.60 -9.22
CA VAL A 555 16.27 -23.11 -8.69
C VAL A 555 15.92 -24.42 -9.39
N TYR A 556 15.48 -25.40 -8.60
CA TYR A 556 15.01 -26.69 -9.05
C TYR A 556 13.61 -26.95 -8.52
N LEU A 557 12.79 -27.64 -9.32
CA LEU A 557 11.52 -28.20 -8.86
C LEU A 557 11.73 -29.69 -8.58
N ILE A 558 11.27 -30.14 -7.42
CA ILE A 558 11.36 -31.53 -7.02
C ILE A 558 9.93 -32.05 -6.88
N ILE A 559 9.61 -33.10 -7.64
CA ILE A 559 8.35 -33.84 -7.52
C ILE A 559 8.63 -35.11 -6.73
N ILE A 560 7.93 -35.28 -5.62
CA ILE A 560 8.11 -36.38 -4.66
C ILE A 560 6.83 -37.22 -4.68
N GLY A 561 6.94 -38.49 -5.03
CA GLY A 561 5.83 -39.43 -5.13
C GLY A 561 5.85 -40.47 -4.01
N ALA A 562 4.68 -40.75 -3.42
CA ALA A 562 4.46 -41.81 -2.45
C ALA A 562 3.93 -43.10 -3.10
N GLU A 563 4.01 -44.20 -2.36
CA GLU A 563 3.50 -45.52 -2.77
C GLU A 563 2.00 -45.53 -3.08
N ASN A 564 1.20 -44.72 -2.37
CA ASN A 564 -0.24 -44.59 -2.61
C ASN A 564 -0.59 -43.74 -3.86
N GLY A 565 0.41 -43.24 -4.59
CA GLY A 565 0.25 -42.39 -5.76
C GLY A 565 0.11 -40.90 -5.45
N ALA A 566 0.17 -40.48 -4.18
CA ALA A 566 0.22 -39.06 -3.83
C ALA A 566 1.52 -38.44 -4.35
N THR A 567 1.44 -37.20 -4.85
CA THR A 567 2.61 -36.47 -5.33
C THR A 567 2.64 -35.06 -4.75
N VAL A 568 3.83 -34.60 -4.40
CA VAL A 568 4.06 -33.27 -3.83
C VAL A 568 5.19 -32.61 -4.59
N THR A 569 4.98 -31.34 -4.97
CA THR A 569 6.01 -30.53 -5.61
C THR A 569 6.61 -29.54 -4.62
N ARG A 570 7.94 -29.40 -4.65
CA ARG A 570 8.72 -28.50 -3.80
C ARG A 570 9.74 -27.73 -4.63
N ARG A 571 9.94 -26.46 -4.31
CA ARG A 571 11.00 -25.62 -4.86
C ARG A 571 12.26 -25.76 -4.00
N VAL A 572 13.41 -26.04 -4.60
CA VAL A 572 14.71 -26.09 -3.93
C VAL A 572 15.71 -25.16 -4.59
N VAL A 573 16.42 -24.38 -3.78
CA VAL A 573 17.48 -23.47 -4.21
C VAL A 573 18.84 -24.13 -3.96
N LYS A 574 19.60 -24.37 -5.03
CA LYS A 574 21.00 -24.82 -4.96
C LYS A 574 21.91 -23.59 -4.92
N ALA A 575 22.57 -23.36 -3.79
CA ALA A 575 23.57 -22.30 -3.66
C ALA A 575 24.88 -22.68 -4.38
N PRO A 576 25.71 -21.71 -4.82
CA PRO A 576 27.08 -21.97 -5.27
C PRO A 576 27.86 -22.71 -4.18
N GLY A 577 28.61 -23.76 -4.55
CA GLY A 577 29.50 -24.44 -3.61
C GLY A 577 30.65 -23.51 -3.23
N GLY A 578 30.93 -23.39 -1.93
CA GLY A 578 32.14 -22.75 -1.42
C GLY A 578 33.40 -23.57 -1.67
#